data_AF-A0A519XXH7-F1
#
_entry.id   AF-A0A519XXH7-F1
#
_cell.length_a   1.000
_cell.length_b   1.000
_cell.length_c   1.000
_cell.angle_alpha   90.00
_cell.angle_beta   90.00
_cell.angle_gamma   90.00
#
_symmetry.space_group_name_H-M   'P 1'
#
loop_
_entity.id
_entity.type
_entity.pdbx_description
1 polymer ?
#
loop_
_entity_poly.entity_id
_entity_poly.type
_entity_poly.pdbx_seq_one_letter_code
_entity_poly.pdbx_strand_id
1 'polypeptide(L)' 'MTLSDHLRPLLRDHDCVIIPDFGGLVAEPAPARVQPAGRHLLSPPTRQVAFNQALTRNDGLLLDALRQH' A
#
# COMPACT_ATOMS: atom_id res chain seq x y z
N MET A 1 -12.34 -6.26 -14.09
CA MET A 1 -11.34 -5.53 -13.29
C MET A 1 -11.94 -5.27 -11.93
N THR A 2 -11.19 -5.53 -10.87
CA THR A 2 -11.59 -5.30 -9.48
C THR A 2 -10.86 -4.07 -8.93
N LEU A 3 -11.38 -3.45 -7.88
CA LEU A 3 -10.72 -2.33 -7.21
C LEU A 3 -9.26 -2.67 -6.83
N SER A 4 -9.01 -3.90 -6.39
CA SER A 4 -7.68 -4.41 -6.05
C SER A 4 -6.68 -4.34 -7.21
N ASP A 5 -7.14 -4.43 -8.45
CA ASP A 5 -6.29 -4.35 -9.64
C ASP A 5 -5.74 -2.92 -9.84
N HIS A 6 -6.47 -1.89 -9.39
CA HIS A 6 -6.03 -0.50 -9.41
C HIS A 6 -5.21 -0.12 -8.17
N LEU A 7 -5.54 -0.68 -7.01
CA LEU A 7 -4.82 -0.38 -5.76
C LEU A 7 -3.38 -0.90 -5.75
N ARG A 8 -3.12 -2.06 -6.35
CA ARG A 8 -1.77 -2.66 -6.40
C ARG A 8 -0.70 -1.80 -7.07
N PRO A 9 -0.89 -1.26 -8.29
CA PRO A 9 0.08 -0.36 -8.90
C PRO A 9 0.19 0.95 -8.13
N LEU A 10 -0.93 1.53 -7.66
CA LEU A 10 -0.90 2.76 -6.89
C LEU A 10 -0.07 2.62 -5.60
N LEU A 11 -0.22 1.52 -4.85
CA LEU A 11 0.59 1.25 -3.63
C LEU A 11 2.04 0.84 -3.92
N ARG A 12 2.37 0.52 -5.17
CA ARG A 12 3.77 0.30 -5.58
C ARG A 12 4.49 1.63 -5.75
N ASP A 13 3.80 2.62 -6.30
CA ASP A 13 4.39 3.89 -6.72
C ASP A 13 4.18 5.00 -5.68
N HIS A 14 3.19 4.84 -4.80
CA HIS A 14 2.83 5.80 -3.74
C HIS A 14 2.79 5.14 -2.36
N ASP A 15 3.08 5.95 -1.34
CA ASP A 15 3.09 5.50 0.07
C ASP A 15 1.69 5.53 0.71
N CYS A 16 0.70 6.16 0.06
CA CYS A 16 -0.67 6.22 0.52
C CYS A 16 -1.64 6.26 -0.66
N VAL A 17 -2.77 5.55 -0.53
CA VAL A 17 -3.89 5.61 -1.47
C VAL A 17 -5.18 5.74 -0.68
N ILE A 18 -5.97 6.77 -0.98
CA ILE A 18 -7.21 7.04 -0.27
C ILE A 18 -8.41 6.48 -1.04
N ILE A 19 -9.25 5.74 -0.33
CA ILE A 19 -10.54 5.23 -0.78
C ILE A 19 -11.61 6.17 -0.20
N PRO A 20 -12.27 6.99 -1.05
CA PRO A 20 -13.27 7.95 -0.59
C PRO A 20 -14.33 7.30 0.28
N ASP A 21 -14.71 7.99 1.36
CA ASP A 21 -15.74 7.56 2.32
C ASP A 21 -15.47 6.22 3.04
N PHE A 22 -14.27 5.66 2.89
CA PHE A 22 -13.87 4.40 3.51
C PHE A 22 -12.63 4.54 4.40
N GLY A 23 -11.56 5.14 3.87
CA GLY A 23 -10.27 5.28 4.57
C GLY A 23 -9.09 5.24 3.61
N GLY A 24 -7.88 5.05 4.11
CA GLY A 24 -6.66 5.01 3.32
C GLY A 24 -5.81 3.78 3.57
N LEU A 25 -5.16 3.27 2.52
CA LEU A 25 -4.11 2.27 2.61
C LEU A 25 -2.77 2.98 2.64
N VAL A 26 -1.96 2.71 3.66
CA VAL A 26 -0.62 3.28 3.86
C VAL A 26 0.41 2.19 3.67
N ALA A 27 1.37 2.40 2.79
CA ALA A 27 2.47 1.50 2.51
C ALA A 27 3.74 1.99 3.23
N GLU A 28 4.01 1.42 4.39
CA GLU A 28 5.18 1.79 5.20
C GLU A 28 6.40 0.93 4.83
N PRO A 29 7.58 1.52 4.62
CA PRO A 29 8.80 0.77 4.37
C PRO A 29 9.19 -0.05 5.61
N ALA A 30 9.39 -1.35 5.39
CA ALA A 30 9.89 -2.28 6.39
C ALA A 30 11.34 -2.66 6.03
N PRO A 31 12.30 -2.49 6.97
CA PRO A 31 13.69 -2.82 6.71
C PRO A 31 13.89 -4.33 6.55
N ALA A 32 15.00 -4.72 5.93
CA ALA A 32 15.44 -6.10 5.92
C ALA A 32 15.59 -6.65 7.34
N ARG A 33 15.25 -7.93 7.55
CA ARG A 33 15.29 -8.57 8.89
C ARG A 33 16.01 -9.90 8.83
N VAL A 34 16.84 -10.16 9.84
CA VAL A 34 17.42 -11.49 10.08
C VAL A 34 16.34 -12.38 10.69
N GLN A 35 16.10 -13.55 10.12
CA GLN A 35 15.08 -14.47 10.62
C GLN A 35 15.59 -15.23 11.85
N PRO A 36 14.81 -15.31 12.95
CA PRO A 36 15.26 -15.96 14.19
C PRO A 36 15.49 -17.47 14.04
N ALA A 37 14.77 -18.13 13.12
CA ALA A 37 14.69 -19.59 13.01
C ALA A 37 15.78 -20.23 12.12
N GLY A 38 16.62 -19.42 11.47
CA GLY A 38 17.68 -19.92 10.60
C GLY A 38 18.85 -18.96 10.61
N ARG A 39 19.94 -19.36 11.26
CA ARG A 39 21.23 -18.68 11.13
C ARG A 39 21.50 -18.57 9.62
N HIS A 40 21.60 -17.34 9.11
CA HIS A 40 21.78 -16.95 7.69
C HIS A 40 20.53 -16.72 6.81
N LEU A 41 19.29 -16.73 7.31
CA LEU A 41 18.15 -16.26 6.50
C LEU A 41 17.92 -14.75 6.68
N LEU A 42 17.94 -14.02 5.56
CA LEU A 42 17.64 -12.60 5.48
C LEU A 42 16.33 -12.40 4.72
N SER A 43 15.39 -11.68 5.31
CA SER A 43 14.24 -11.12 4.59
C SER A 43 14.66 -9.81 3.93
N PRO A 44 14.37 -9.59 2.64
CA PRO A 44 14.67 -8.33 1.96
C PRO A 44 13.84 -7.19 2.56
N PRO A 45 14.21 -5.92 2.27
CA PRO A 45 13.33 -4.79 2.55
C PRO A 45 11.98 -4.99 1.84
N THR A 46 10.89 -4.67 2.54
CA THR A 46 9.53 -4.79 2.02
C THR A 46 8.75 -3.51 2.30
N ARG A 47 7.50 -3.44 1.85
CA ARG A 47 6.53 -2.45 2.32
C ARG A 47 5.39 -3.18 3.00
N GLN A 48 5.06 -2.75 4.22
CA GLN A 48 3.89 -3.21 4.95
C GLN A 48 2.72 -2.30 4.60
N VAL A 49 1.60 -2.89 4.19
CA VAL A 49 0.38 -2.14 3.91
C VAL A 49 -0.54 -2.23 5.11
N ALA A 50 -0.90 -1.08 5.67
CA ALA A 50 -1.85 -0.94 6.76
C ALA A 50 -3.07 -0.13 6.29
N PHE A 51 -4.22 -0.37 6.92
CA PHE A 51 -5.43 0.41 6.68
C PHE A 51 -5.64 1.41 7.80
N ASN A 52 -5.94 2.65 7.45
CA ASN A 52 -6.30 3.71 8.37
C ASN A 52 -7.62 4.36 7.96
N GLN A 53 -8.68 4.10 8.74
CA GLN A 53 -10.02 4.63 8.48
C GLN A 53 -10.11 6.16 8.61
N ALA A 54 -9.22 6.81 9.38
CA ALA A 54 -9.25 8.26 9.55
C ALA A 54 -8.76 9.03 8.32
N LEU A 55 -8.12 8.36 7.36
CA LEU A 55 -7.67 8.96 6.11
C LEU A 55 -8.82 9.12 5.13
N THR A 56 -9.57 10.22 5.26
CA THR A 56 -10.74 10.52 4.40
C THR A 56 -10.48 11.62 3.38
N ARG A 57 -9.32 12.30 3.46
CA ARG A 57 -8.98 13.43 2.59
C ARG A 57 -8.49 12.95 1.23
N ASN A 58 -9.43 12.70 0.32
CA ASN A 58 -9.17 12.23 -1.05
C ASN A 58 -8.01 12.99 -1.74
N ASP A 59 -6.98 12.25 -2.14
CA ASP A 59 -5.77 12.73 -2.82
C ASP A 59 -5.89 12.68 -4.35
N GLY A 60 -6.98 12.13 -4.88
CA GLY A 60 -7.26 12.00 -6.31
C GLY A 60 -6.64 10.77 -6.98
N LEU A 61 -5.70 10.06 -6.33
CA LEU A 61 -4.93 8.97 -6.94
C LEU A 61 -5.82 7.83 -7.43
N LEU A 62 -6.75 7.39 -6.57
CA LEU A 62 -7.67 6.31 -6.93
C LEU A 62 -8.65 6.74 -8.03
N LEU A 63 -9.14 7.98 -7.96
CA LEU A 63 -10.10 8.48 -8.94
C LEU A 63 -9.47 8.59 -10.33
N ASP A 64 -8.24 9.08 -10.41
CA ASP A 64 -7.52 9.20 -11.68
C ASP A 64 -7.23 7.83 -12.29
N ALA A 65 -6.85 6.84 -11.49
CA ALA A 65 -6.62 5.47 -11.95
C ALA A 65 -7.91 4.81 -12.49
N LEU A 66 -9.07 5.12 -11.91
CA LEU A 66 -10.37 4.61 -12.37
C LEU A 66 -10.86 5.30 -13.65
N ARG A 67 -10.46 6.56 -13.91
CA ARG A 67 -10.86 7.32 -15.11
C ARG A 67 -10.12 6.92 -16.38
N GLN A 68 -8.97 6.28 -16.25
CA GLN A 68 -8.13 5.85 -17.38
C GLN A 68 -8.61 4.52 -18.02
N HIS A 69 -9.74 4.00 -17.57
CA HIS A 69 -10.39 2.76 -18.03
C HIS A 69 -11.90 2.96 -18.18
#